data_AF-A0A2D5TID3-F1
#
_entry.id   AF-A0A2D5TID3-F1
#
_cell.length_a   1.000
_cell.length_b   1.000
_cell.length_c   1.000
_cell.angle_alpha   90.00
_cell.angle_beta   90.00
_cell.angle_gamma   90.00
#
_symmetry.space_group_name_H-M   'P 1'
#
loop_
_entity.id
_entity.type
_entity.pdbx_description
1 polymer ?
#
loop_
_entity_poly.entity_id
_entity_poly.type
_entity_poly.pdbx_seq_one_letter_code
_entity_poly.pdbx_strand_id
1 'polypeptide(L)'
;MKHPFPFSAIVGQSDMKRAMILTAIDPSIGGVLVFGDRGTGKSTAVRALAALLPPIKAIKGCPVNSERFGDCPDWASVKGKTRHTIPTPVIDLPLGVSEDRVTGALDIEKALTAGEKAFQPGLLAQTNRGYLYIDEVNLLEDHIVDLLLDVAQSGVNVVEREGLSIR
;
A
#
# COMPACT_ATOMS: atom_id res chain seq x y z
N MET A 1 5.15 6.88 -22.27
CA MET A 1 4.55 6.32 -21.04
C MET A 1 3.42 5.40 -21.46
N LYS A 2 3.42 4.13 -21.04
CA LYS A 2 2.36 3.18 -21.42
C LYS A 2 1.14 3.50 -20.56
N HIS A 3 0.10 4.09 -21.16
CA HIS A 3 -1.15 4.33 -20.45
C HIS A 3 -1.72 2.99 -19.96
N PRO A 4 -2.20 2.89 -18.71
CA PRO A 4 -2.88 1.70 -18.23
C PRO A 4 -4.06 1.35 -19.13
N PHE A 5 -4.33 0.06 -19.28
CA PHE A 5 -5.48 -0.39 -20.05
C PHE A 5 -6.78 0.18 -19.44
N PRO A 6 -7.76 0.67 -20.22
CA PRO A 6 -8.95 1.30 -19.65
C PRO A 6 -9.81 0.30 -18.86
N PHE A 7 -10.23 0.67 -17.63
CA PHE A 7 -11.02 -0.21 -16.75
C PHE A 7 -12.38 -0.60 -17.37
N SER A 8 -13.01 0.34 -18.07
CA SER A 8 -14.27 0.11 -18.79
C SER A 8 -14.11 -0.88 -19.96
N ALA A 9 -12.94 -0.93 -20.59
CA ALA A 9 -12.67 -1.77 -21.76
C ALA A 9 -12.31 -3.22 -21.42
N ILE A 10 -12.14 -3.55 -20.13
CA ILE A 10 -11.86 -4.94 -19.71
C ILE A 10 -13.07 -5.81 -20.05
N VAL A 11 -12.85 -6.92 -20.75
CA VAL A 11 -13.94 -7.81 -21.17
C VAL A 11 -14.38 -8.68 -20.00
N GLY A 12 -15.69 -8.73 -19.74
CA GLY A 12 -16.27 -9.53 -18.66
C GLY A 12 -15.85 -9.06 -17.26
N GLN A 13 -15.63 -10.02 -16.35
CA GLN A 13 -15.18 -9.79 -14.97
C GLN A 13 -16.10 -8.85 -14.18
N SER A 14 -17.40 -8.93 -14.41
CA SER A 14 -18.41 -8.06 -13.80
C SER A 14 -18.32 -8.03 -12.28
N ASP A 15 -18.14 -9.20 -11.66
CA ASP A 15 -18.11 -9.32 -10.19
C ASP A 15 -16.84 -8.70 -9.62
N MET A 16 -15.69 -8.96 -10.24
CA MET A 16 -14.42 -8.37 -9.83
C MET A 16 -14.45 -6.84 -9.98
N LYS A 17 -14.92 -6.33 -11.13
CA LYS A 17 -15.06 -4.89 -11.34
C LYS A 17 -15.98 -4.25 -10.30
N ARG A 18 -17.12 -4.89 -10.01
CA ARG A 18 -18.07 -4.42 -9.02
C ARG A 18 -17.46 -4.40 -7.63
N ALA A 19 -16.80 -5.49 -7.21
CA ALA A 19 -16.13 -5.57 -5.92
C ALA A 19 -15.10 -4.44 -5.75
N MET A 20 -14.29 -4.18 -6.78
CA MET A 20 -13.29 -3.11 -6.73
C MET A 20 -13.91 -1.70 -6.71
N ILE A 21 -15.02 -1.46 -7.43
CA ILE A 21 -15.74 -0.18 -7.34
C ILE A 21 -16.29 0.01 -5.92
N LEU A 22 -16.84 -1.04 -5.32
CA LEU A 22 -17.40 -0.98 -3.97
C LEU A 22 -16.31 -0.63 -2.95
N THR A 23 -15.14 -1.28 -3.01
CA THR A 23 -14.03 -0.98 -2.09
C THR A 23 -13.36 0.37 -2.36
N ALA A 24 -13.46 0.91 -3.57
CA ALA A 24 -13.05 2.28 -3.87
C ALA A 24 -13.98 3.33 -3.25
N ILE A 25 -15.26 2.99 -3.03
CA ILE A 25 -16.25 3.85 -2.38
C ILE A 25 -16.17 3.72 -0.87
N ASP A 26 -16.14 2.49 -0.37
CA ASP A 26 -16.11 2.17 1.04
C ASP A 26 -15.05 1.08 1.32
N PRO A 27 -13.85 1.47 1.80
CA PRO A 27 -12.80 0.51 2.11
C PRO A 27 -13.12 -0.36 3.33
N SER A 28 -14.12 -0.01 4.15
CA SER A 28 -14.51 -0.81 5.33
C SER A 28 -15.16 -2.16 4.97
N ILE A 29 -15.56 -2.32 3.70
CA ILE A 29 -15.98 -3.61 3.14
C ILE A 29 -14.84 -4.67 3.24
N GLY A 30 -13.59 -4.22 3.27
CA GLY A 30 -12.41 -5.07 3.43
C GLY A 30 -11.73 -5.45 2.11
N GLY A 31 -10.92 -6.50 2.16
CA GLY A 31 -10.15 -6.97 1.02
C GLY A 31 -10.99 -7.64 -0.07
N VAL A 32 -10.53 -7.55 -1.33
CA VAL A 32 -11.14 -8.26 -2.47
C VAL A 32 -10.31 -9.48 -2.80
N LEU A 33 -10.88 -10.68 -2.60
CA LEU A 33 -10.27 -11.93 -3.03
C LEU A 33 -10.74 -12.30 -4.45
N VAL A 34 -9.80 -12.43 -5.38
CA VAL A 34 -10.09 -12.71 -6.78
C VAL A 34 -9.58 -14.08 -7.17
N PHE A 35 -10.49 -15.00 -7.46
CA PHE A 35 -10.16 -16.32 -8.01
C PHE A 35 -9.99 -16.28 -9.53
N GLY A 36 -9.05 -17.06 -10.04
CA GLY A 36 -8.90 -17.32 -11.46
C GLY A 36 -7.47 -17.65 -11.85
N ASP A 37 -7.29 -18.17 -13.06
CA ASP A 37 -5.99 -18.61 -13.55
C ASP A 37 -5.03 -17.45 -13.85
N ARG A 38 -3.76 -17.78 -14.06
CA ARG A 38 -2.77 -16.83 -14.57
C ARG A 38 -3.20 -16.34 -15.96
N GLY A 39 -3.03 -15.04 -16.21
CA GLY A 39 -3.38 -14.43 -17.50
C GLY A 39 -4.84 -13.96 -17.63
N THR A 40 -5.66 -14.08 -16.59
CA THR A 40 -7.03 -13.53 -16.58
C THR A 40 -7.11 -12.01 -16.42
N GLY A 41 -5.99 -11.30 -16.31
CA GLY A 41 -5.98 -9.83 -16.26
C GLY A 41 -6.30 -9.21 -14.89
N LYS A 42 -6.21 -9.97 -13.80
CA LYS A 42 -6.46 -9.50 -12.41
C LYS A 42 -5.65 -8.24 -12.07
N SER A 43 -4.33 -8.28 -12.24
CA SER A 43 -3.45 -7.12 -12.01
C SER A 43 -3.70 -5.96 -12.98
N THR A 44 -4.14 -6.27 -14.22
CA THR A 44 -4.50 -5.25 -15.21
C THR A 44 -5.72 -4.45 -14.73
N ALA A 45 -6.71 -5.11 -14.15
CA ALA A 45 -7.89 -4.43 -13.62
C ALA A 45 -7.58 -3.50 -12.45
N VAL A 46 -6.75 -3.92 -11.50
CA VAL A 46 -6.33 -3.09 -10.35
C VAL A 46 -5.67 -1.81 -10.82
N ARG A 47 -4.71 -1.92 -11.74
CA ARG A 47 -4.01 -0.77 -12.31
C ARG A 47 -4.92 0.11 -13.15
N ALA A 48 -5.85 -0.50 -13.88
CA ALA A 48 -6.84 0.22 -14.67
C ALA A 48 -7.79 1.05 -13.79
N LEU A 49 -8.23 0.51 -12.65
CA LEU A 49 -9.06 1.24 -11.70
C LEU A 49 -8.28 2.39 -11.06
N ALA A 50 -7.06 2.13 -10.58
CA ALA A 50 -6.22 3.15 -9.96
C ALA A 50 -5.91 4.32 -10.90
N ALA A 51 -5.80 4.04 -12.21
CA ALA A 51 -5.60 5.05 -13.25
C ALA A 51 -6.87 5.86 -13.57
N LEU A 52 -8.05 5.31 -13.29
CA LEU A 52 -9.34 6.00 -13.43
C LEU A 52 -9.64 6.92 -12.25
N LEU A 53 -9.13 6.58 -11.07
CA LEU A 53 -9.35 7.36 -9.86
C LEU A 53 -8.69 8.75 -9.97
N PRO A 54 -9.30 9.80 -9.38
CA PRO A 54 -8.68 11.11 -9.29
C PRO A 54 -7.31 10.99 -8.62
N PRO A 55 -6.27 11.66 -9.15
CA PRO A 55 -4.96 11.61 -8.53
C PRO A 55 -4.99 12.28 -7.15
N ILE A 56 -4.18 11.77 -6.23
CA ILE A 56 -4.15 12.24 -4.85
C ILE A 56 -3.12 13.35 -4.66
N LYS A 57 -3.38 14.25 -3.71
CA LYS A 57 -2.41 15.27 -3.30
C LYS A 57 -1.55 14.69 -2.18
N ALA A 58 -0.22 14.71 -2.35
CA ALA A 58 0.73 14.21 -1.37
C ALA A 58 1.88 15.20 -1.13
N ILE A 59 2.42 15.19 0.08
CA ILE A 59 3.64 15.93 0.42
C ILE A 59 4.85 15.29 -0.27
N LYS A 60 5.66 16.11 -0.93
CA LYS A 60 6.87 15.66 -1.63
C LYS A 60 7.88 15.09 -0.62
N GLY A 61 8.24 13.82 -0.83
CA GLY A 61 9.18 13.10 0.04
C GLY A 61 8.55 12.44 1.27
N CYS A 62 7.22 12.50 1.43
CA CYS A 62 6.53 11.75 2.48
C CYS A 62 6.37 10.27 2.06
N PRO A 63 6.85 9.29 2.84
CA PRO A 63 6.79 7.87 2.49
C PRO A 63 5.38 7.28 2.56
N VAL A 64 4.46 7.94 3.30
CA VAL A 64 3.08 7.49 3.51
C VAL A 64 2.06 8.30 2.70
N ASN A 65 2.49 9.09 1.70
CA ASN A 65 1.60 9.87 0.84
C ASN A 65 0.63 10.83 1.59
N SER A 66 1.05 11.34 2.77
CA SER A 66 0.24 12.26 3.58
C SER A 66 -0.21 13.47 2.78
N GLU A 67 -1.48 13.84 2.91
CA GLU A 67 -2.03 14.98 2.17
C GLU A 67 -1.50 16.32 2.68
N ARG A 68 -1.34 16.41 4.01
CA ARG A 68 -0.89 17.59 4.73
C ARG A 68 0.40 17.27 5.48
N PHE A 69 1.22 18.31 5.68
CA PHE A 69 2.48 18.18 6.40
C PHE A 69 2.32 17.73 7.85
N GLY A 70 1.23 18.15 8.52
CA GLY A 70 0.94 17.76 9.91
C GLY A 70 0.55 16.28 10.06
N ASP A 71 0.19 15.61 8.97
CA ASP A 71 -0.14 14.18 8.96
C ASP A 71 1.08 13.33 8.55
N CYS A 72 2.24 13.94 8.33
CA CYS A 72 3.48 13.19 8.08
C CYS A 72 3.97 12.60 9.41
N PRO A 73 4.30 11.30 9.45
CA PRO A 73 4.84 10.69 10.66
C PRO A 73 6.18 11.33 11.06
N ASP A 74 6.41 11.46 12.37
CA ASP A 74 7.62 12.08 12.92
C ASP A 74 8.91 11.37 12.47
N TRP A 75 8.85 10.04 12.33
CA TRP A 75 9.97 9.22 11.88
C TRP A 75 10.37 9.48 10.42
N ALA A 76 9.47 10.02 9.60
CA ALA A 76 9.73 10.24 8.18
C ALA A 76 10.64 11.47 7.90
N SER A 77 10.90 12.32 8.91
CA SER A 77 11.84 13.45 8.82
C SER A 77 11.64 14.34 7.58
N VAL A 78 10.39 14.55 7.16
CA VAL A 78 10.04 15.28 5.94
C VAL A 78 10.38 16.77 6.12
N LYS A 79 11.28 17.31 5.29
CA LYS A 79 11.75 18.71 5.42
C LYS A 79 10.91 19.74 4.66
N GLY A 80 10.03 19.30 3.75
CA GLY A 80 9.31 20.16 2.82
C GLY A 80 7.79 20.12 2.98
N LYS A 81 7.13 21.28 2.83
CA LYS A 81 5.65 21.41 2.80
C LYS A 81 5.07 21.38 1.38
N THR A 82 5.92 21.12 0.37
CA THR A 82 5.53 21.16 -1.04
C THR A 82 4.58 20.02 -1.35
N ARG A 83 3.37 20.36 -1.81
CA ARG A 83 2.38 19.39 -2.27
C ARG A 83 2.56 19.14 -3.77
N HIS A 84 2.37 17.90 -4.17
CA HIS A 84 2.30 17.52 -5.57
C HIS A 84 1.17 16.51 -5.77
N THR A 85 0.79 16.33 -7.03
CA THR A 85 -0.25 15.40 -7.43
C THR A 85 0.41 14.12 -7.92
N ILE A 86 0.00 12.98 -7.35
CA ILE A 86 0.48 11.65 -7.75
C ILE A 86 -0.70 10.78 -8.16
N PRO A 87 -0.51 9.82 -9.08
CA PRO A 87 -1.54 8.81 -9.32
C PRO A 87 -1.78 8.00 -8.03
N THR A 88 -2.97 7.40 -7.93
CA THR A 88 -3.29 6.47 -6.85
C THR A 88 -2.24 5.35 -6.82
N PRO A 89 -1.55 5.12 -5.70
CA PRO A 89 -0.47 4.14 -5.63
C PRO A 89 -1.03 2.72 -5.78
N VAL A 90 -0.32 1.89 -6.54
CA VAL A 90 -0.60 0.45 -6.65
C VAL A 90 0.70 -0.28 -6.45
N ILE A 91 0.83 -0.95 -5.31
CA ILE A 91 2.04 -1.66 -4.91
C ILE A 91 1.77 -3.16 -5.01
N ASP A 92 2.68 -3.89 -5.65
CA ASP A 92 2.63 -5.34 -5.67
C ASP A 92 3.42 -5.89 -4.47
N LEU A 93 2.80 -6.80 -3.75
CA LEU A 93 3.44 -7.57 -2.70
C LEU A 93 4.08 -8.82 -3.33
N PRO A 94 5.41 -8.93 -3.35
CA PRO A 94 6.07 -10.10 -3.91
C PRO A 94 5.94 -11.30 -2.97
N LEU A 95 5.93 -12.50 -3.55
CA LEU A 95 6.02 -13.74 -2.79
C LEU A 95 7.35 -13.82 -2.03
N GLY A 96 7.32 -14.37 -0.81
CA GLY A 96 8.49 -14.48 0.06
C GLY A 96 9.03 -13.13 0.56
N VAL A 97 8.18 -12.10 0.59
CA VAL A 97 8.51 -10.83 1.25
C VAL A 97 8.64 -11.05 2.75
N SER A 98 9.71 -10.54 3.36
CA SER A 98 9.83 -10.52 4.82
C SER A 98 8.83 -9.55 5.43
N GLU A 99 8.35 -9.84 6.64
CA GLU A 99 7.47 -8.96 7.41
C GLU A 99 8.04 -7.52 7.48
N ASP A 100 9.33 -7.40 7.76
CA ASP A 100 10.10 -6.15 7.83
C ASP A 100 10.00 -5.30 6.56
N ARG A 101 9.92 -5.94 5.38
CA ARG A 101 9.73 -5.22 4.12
C ARG A 101 8.27 -4.83 3.90
N VAL A 102 7.32 -5.55 4.49
CA VAL A 102 5.88 -5.23 4.43
C VAL A 102 5.55 -4.06 5.35
N THR A 103 5.86 -4.19 6.64
CA THR A 103 5.52 -3.23 7.70
C THR A 103 6.52 -2.07 7.80
N GLY A 104 7.78 -2.35 7.50
CA GLY A 104 8.91 -1.46 7.74
C GLY A 104 9.75 -1.93 8.92
N ALA A 105 11.01 -1.52 8.94
CA ALA A 105 11.99 -1.99 9.92
C ALA A 105 12.80 -0.84 10.49
N LEU A 106 13.29 -1.01 11.72
CA LEU A 106 14.23 -0.08 12.32
C LEU A 106 15.66 -0.39 11.82
N ASP A 107 16.37 0.63 11.37
CA ASP A 107 17.77 0.53 11.01
C ASP A 107 18.64 0.57 12.29
N ILE A 108 18.87 -0.62 12.86
CA ILE A 108 19.61 -0.81 14.12
C ILE A 108 21.03 -0.28 14.00
N GLU A 109 21.69 -0.49 12.85
CA GLU A 109 23.07 -0.05 12.66
C GLU A 109 23.19 1.48 12.80
N LYS A 110 22.28 2.24 12.18
CA LYS A 110 22.23 3.71 12.35
C LYS A 110 21.81 4.13 13.76
N ALA A 111 20.89 3.40 14.38
CA ALA A 111 20.50 3.65 15.76
C ALA A 111 21.69 3.50 16.73
N LEU A 112 22.57 2.53 16.49
CA LEU A 112 23.73 2.25 17.33
C LEU A 112 24.95 3.12 17.01
N THR A 113 25.22 3.42 15.73
CA THR A 113 26.40 4.20 15.33
C THR A 113 26.19 5.72 15.34
N ALA A 114 25.03 6.19 14.88
CA ALA A 114 24.71 7.61 14.79
C ALA A 114 23.80 8.09 15.93
N GLY A 115 23.24 7.19 16.74
CA GLY A 115 22.21 7.52 17.73
C GLY A 115 20.87 7.92 17.09
N GLU A 116 20.75 7.82 15.76
CA GLU A 116 19.58 8.20 14.98
C GLU A 116 18.69 6.98 14.77
N LYS A 117 17.52 6.98 15.42
CA LYS A 117 16.48 5.97 15.20
C LYS A 117 15.85 6.17 13.83
N ALA A 118 16.42 5.53 12.81
CA ALA A 118 15.93 5.62 11.43
C ALA A 118 14.98 4.46 11.12
N PHE A 119 13.68 4.74 11.00
CA PHE A 119 12.70 3.78 10.52
C PHE A 119 12.70 3.75 8.99
N GLN A 120 12.82 2.56 8.42
CA GLN A 120 12.72 2.32 6.99
C GLN A 120 11.27 1.95 6.63
N PRO A 121 10.59 2.76 5.80
CA PRO A 121 9.20 2.49 5.44
C PRO A 121 9.04 1.21 4.62
N GLY A 122 8.07 0.38 5.01
CA GLY A 122 7.70 -0.83 4.28
C GLY A 122 6.80 -0.57 3.07
N LEU A 123 6.34 -1.65 2.44
CA LEU A 123 5.38 -1.61 1.33
C LEU A 123 4.04 -0.99 1.74
N LEU A 124 3.58 -1.22 2.98
CA LEU A 124 2.34 -0.65 3.50
C LEU A 124 2.37 0.88 3.54
N ALA A 125 3.51 1.47 3.92
CA ALA A 125 3.68 2.92 3.89
C ALA A 125 3.48 3.48 2.47
N GLN A 126 4.15 2.87 1.48
CA GLN A 126 4.07 3.30 0.08
C GLN A 126 2.67 3.11 -0.52
N THR A 127 1.91 2.15 0.01
CA THR A 127 0.56 1.81 -0.44
C THR A 127 -0.52 2.70 0.16
N ASN A 128 -0.19 3.48 1.20
CA ASN A 128 -1.19 4.31 1.86
C ASN A 128 -1.93 5.21 0.84
N ARG A 129 -3.26 5.22 0.96
CA ARG A 129 -4.22 5.88 0.04
C ARG A 129 -4.24 5.28 -1.38
N GLY A 130 -3.95 3.99 -1.51
CA GLY A 130 -4.04 3.25 -2.76
C GLY A 130 -4.36 1.77 -2.58
N TYR A 131 -3.77 0.93 -3.43
CA TYR A 131 -4.08 -0.51 -3.49
C TYR A 131 -2.83 -1.36 -3.29
N LEU A 132 -2.95 -2.37 -2.41
CA LEU A 132 -1.98 -3.44 -2.28
C LEU A 132 -2.46 -4.62 -3.13
N TYR A 133 -1.69 -5.01 -4.14
CA TYR A 133 -1.96 -6.18 -4.95
C TYR A 133 -1.09 -7.35 -4.48
N ILE A 134 -1.71 -8.50 -4.25
CA ILE A 134 -1.02 -9.73 -3.88
C ILE A 134 -1.31 -10.75 -4.98
N ASP A 135 -0.26 -11.20 -5.66
CA ASP A 135 -0.38 -12.34 -6.59
C ASP A 135 -0.21 -13.63 -5.79
N GLU A 136 -0.97 -14.67 -6.14
CA GLU A 136 -0.84 -16.00 -5.52
C GLU A 136 -0.88 -15.96 -3.97
N VAL A 137 -1.89 -15.27 -3.41
CA VAL A 137 -2.06 -15.09 -1.95
C VAL A 137 -2.02 -16.40 -1.14
N ASN A 138 -2.36 -17.51 -1.78
CA ASN A 138 -2.30 -18.86 -1.21
C ASN A 138 -0.87 -19.38 -0.95
N LEU A 139 0.16 -18.68 -1.41
CA LEU A 139 1.57 -18.98 -1.16
C LEU A 139 2.20 -18.06 -0.11
N LEU A 140 1.42 -17.12 0.42
CA LEU A 140 1.88 -16.20 1.45
C LEU A 140 1.89 -16.89 2.82
N GLU A 141 2.80 -16.46 3.70
CA GLU A 141 2.84 -16.97 5.07
C GLU A 141 1.64 -16.47 5.87
N ASP A 142 1.02 -17.35 6.67
CA ASP A 142 -0.22 -17.07 7.41
C ASP A 142 -0.14 -15.77 8.22
N HIS A 143 0.99 -15.55 8.93
CA HIS A 143 1.19 -14.36 9.75
C HIS A 143 1.23 -13.05 8.93
N ILE A 144 1.69 -13.09 7.67
CA ILE A 144 1.65 -11.92 6.78
C ILE A 144 0.22 -11.66 6.34
N VAL A 145 -0.56 -12.71 6.03
CA VAL A 145 -1.98 -12.56 5.66
C VAL A 145 -2.76 -11.92 6.79
N ASP A 146 -2.61 -12.42 8.01
CA ASP A 146 -3.28 -11.89 9.21
C ASP A 146 -2.93 -10.42 9.43
N LEU A 147 -1.65 -10.07 9.31
CA LEU A 147 -1.18 -8.69 9.43
C LEU A 147 -1.83 -7.77 8.38
N LEU A 148 -1.87 -8.22 7.12
CA LEU A 148 -2.44 -7.43 6.03
C LEU A 148 -3.95 -7.21 6.20
N LEU A 149 -4.67 -8.21 6.71
CA LEU A 149 -6.10 -8.09 7.02
C LEU A 149 -6.35 -7.12 8.17
N ASP A 150 -5.54 -7.17 9.23
CA ASP A 150 -5.66 -6.25 10.36
C ASP A 150 -5.37 -4.80 9.95
N VAL A 151 -4.32 -4.56 9.17
CA VAL A 151 -3.99 -3.23 8.65
C VAL A 151 -5.06 -2.72 7.68
N ALA A 152 -5.60 -3.58 6.83
CA ALA A 152 -6.68 -3.21 5.90
C ALA A 152 -7.97 -2.83 6.64
N GLN A 153 -8.26 -3.49 7.76
CA GLN A 153 -9.43 -3.22 8.59
C GLN A 153 -9.26 -1.99 9.48
N SER A 154 -8.12 -1.88 10.18
CA SER A 154 -7.84 -0.79 11.11
C SER A 154 -7.46 0.51 10.40
N GLY A 155 -6.89 0.40 9.19
CA GLY A 155 -6.33 1.51 8.43
C GLY A 155 -5.01 2.04 8.96
N VAL A 156 -4.40 1.37 9.95
CA VAL A 156 -3.16 1.81 10.61
C VAL A 156 -2.16 0.66 10.66
N ASN A 157 -0.94 0.90 10.18
CA ASN A 157 0.17 -0.05 10.28
C ASN A 157 0.91 0.19 11.59
N VAL A 158 0.69 -0.66 12.58
CA VAL A 158 1.36 -0.58 13.88
C VAL A 158 2.61 -1.45 13.87
N VAL A 159 3.76 -0.85 14.13
CA VAL A 159 5.05 -1.57 14.23
C VAL A 159 5.59 -1.43 15.64
N GLU A 160 5.50 -2.52 16.41
CA GLU A 160 5.95 -2.59 17.79
C GLU A 160 7.17 -3.50 17.91
N ARG A 161 8.37 -2.90 17.89
CA ARG A 161 9.64 -3.63 17.99
C ARG A 161 10.65 -2.87 18.82
N GLU A 162 11.46 -3.61 19.58
CA GLU A 162 12.62 -3.09 20.32
C GLU A 162 12.28 -1.91 21.26
N GLY A 163 11.07 -1.91 21.84
CA GLY A 163 10.59 -0.86 22.75
C GLY A 163 10.11 0.43 22.06
N LEU A 164 9.94 0.41 20.73
CA LEU A 164 9.31 1.48 19.95
C LEU A 164 7.94 1.02 19.45
N SER A 165 6.96 1.93 19.47
CA SER A 165 5.65 1.75 18.85
C SER A 165 5.48 2.85 17.81
N ILE A 166 5.45 2.45 16.53
CA ILE A 166 5.29 3.34 15.38
C ILE A 166 3.92 3.07 14.74
N ARG A 167 3.27 4.14 14.27
CA ARG A 167 1.96 4.12 13.60
C ARG A 167 2.02 4.93 12.31
#